data_AF-A0A7X4KUP2-F1
#
_entry.id   AF-A0A7X4KUP2-F1
#
_cell.length_a   1.000
_cell.length_b   1.000
_cell.length_c   1.000
_cell.angle_alpha   90.00
_cell.angle_beta   90.00
_cell.angle_gamma   90.00
#
_symmetry.space_group_name_H-M   'P 1'
#
loop_
_entity.id
_entity.type
_entity.pdbx_description
1 polymer ?
#
loop_
_entity_poly.entity_id
_entity_poly.type
_entity_poly.pdbx_seq_one_letter_code
_entity_poly.pdbx_strand_id
1 'polypeptide(L)'
;MLQVRYGINLAPEIKENKIDIIKNEPFTTWDAGIINIQKQKYYLLVEKDTSFPILLTKLDAKLFNDVFANAIKSYDFILFKQQQKLVSAVKSKQMSFYDTKSQASLMLEKIRKLIEDNQSEYLNLIDVVKDEKNMVDKLTVMSATIFALDSQIGQNFISKMIDEVSTYFPIKPQKPNRRYKYVDLVPKFEDFSNFEKYENKPVKGNEKIVAKIKENNQKLIDQYAKYVPAGIGYIQPDQMLPDYLNYYLLRNKIHLVTNDLGEAISY
;
A
#
# COMPACT_ATOMS: atom_id res chain seq x y z
N MET A 1 -8.69 15.58 2.79
CA MET A 1 -10.11 15.43 3.23
C MET A 1 -10.52 14.01 2.87
N LEU A 2 -11.12 13.24 3.78
CA LEU A 2 -11.52 11.85 3.48
C LEU A 2 -12.79 11.82 2.64
N GLN A 3 -12.74 11.16 1.50
CA GLN A 3 -13.83 11.08 0.53
C GLN A 3 -14.42 9.67 0.57
N VAL A 4 -15.67 9.56 0.97
CA VAL A 4 -16.38 8.31 1.17
C VAL A 4 -17.46 8.18 0.12
N ARG A 5 -17.24 7.30 -0.85
CA ARG A 5 -18.20 6.90 -1.88
C ARG A 5 -19.12 5.83 -1.31
N TYR A 6 -20.41 5.94 -1.57
CA TYR A 6 -21.39 4.98 -1.04
C TYR A 6 -22.50 4.67 -2.04
N GLY A 7 -23.16 3.53 -1.86
CA GLY A 7 -24.31 3.09 -2.67
C GLY A 7 -25.63 3.10 -1.88
N ILE A 8 -26.71 2.59 -2.50
CA ILE A 8 -28.08 2.59 -1.94
C ILE A 8 -28.13 2.11 -0.49
N ASN A 9 -27.36 1.07 -0.14
CA ASN A 9 -27.41 0.44 1.18
C ASN A 9 -27.00 1.37 2.33
N LEU A 10 -26.23 2.44 2.06
CA LEU A 10 -25.79 3.41 3.06
C LEU A 10 -26.54 4.74 2.96
N ALA A 11 -27.27 4.98 1.87
CA ALA A 11 -27.96 6.24 1.60
C ALA A 11 -28.93 6.69 2.70
N PRO A 12 -29.69 5.81 3.39
CA PRO A 12 -30.55 6.22 4.51
C PRO A 12 -29.80 6.80 5.71
N GLU A 13 -28.50 6.54 5.83
CA GLU A 13 -27.69 6.93 7.00
C GLU A 13 -26.87 8.20 6.77
N ILE A 14 -26.68 8.58 5.51
CA ILE A 14 -25.96 9.78 5.12
C ILE A 14 -26.95 10.93 4.94
N LYS A 15 -26.96 11.87 5.89
CA LYS A 15 -27.89 13.00 5.90
C LYS A 15 -27.44 14.20 5.05
N GLU A 16 -26.15 14.29 4.73
CA GLU A 16 -25.56 15.42 3.98
C GLU A 16 -24.67 14.92 2.85
N ASN A 17 -24.98 15.35 1.63
CA ASN A 17 -24.18 15.10 0.44
C ASN A 17 -23.47 16.38 0.03
N LYS A 18 -22.14 16.30 -0.13
CA LYS A 18 -21.39 17.36 -0.83
C LYS A 18 -21.15 16.89 -2.26
N ILE A 19 -21.63 17.66 -3.22
CA ILE A 19 -21.52 17.39 -4.66
C ILE A 19 -20.17 17.92 -5.22
N ASP A 20 -19.26 18.39 -4.36
CA ASP A 20 -18.02 19.00 -4.84
C ASP A 20 -17.01 17.97 -5.36
N ILE A 21 -16.43 18.30 -6.51
CA ILE A 21 -15.44 17.55 -7.28
C ILE A 21 -14.48 16.74 -6.39
N ILE A 22 -14.43 15.43 -6.63
CA ILE A 22 -13.48 14.50 -6.03
C ILE A 22 -12.06 14.99 -6.34
N LYS A 23 -11.30 15.35 -5.31
CA LYS A 23 -9.87 15.61 -5.47
C LYS A 23 -9.15 14.26 -5.55
N ASN A 24 -8.36 14.03 -6.60
CA ASN A 24 -7.50 12.85 -6.71
C ASN A 24 -6.26 13.02 -5.80
N GLU A 25 -6.46 13.08 -4.49
CA GLU A 25 -5.40 12.93 -3.49
C GLU A 25 -5.24 11.42 -3.20
N PRO A 26 -3.99 10.90 -3.17
CA PRO A 26 -3.75 9.48 -3.00
C PRO A 26 -4.26 8.99 -1.63
N PHE A 27 -4.81 7.78 -1.58
CA PHE A 27 -5.35 7.15 -0.37
C PHE A 27 -6.52 7.89 0.32
N THR A 28 -7.13 8.88 -0.34
CA THR A 28 -8.23 9.67 0.25
C THR A 28 -9.62 9.23 -0.21
N THR A 29 -9.72 8.35 -1.20
CA THR A 29 -11.00 7.88 -1.76
C THR A 29 -11.33 6.47 -1.29
N TRP A 30 -12.46 6.31 -0.63
CA TRP A 30 -12.87 5.07 0.03
C TRP A 30 -14.30 4.71 -0.37
N ASP A 31 -14.55 3.44 -0.64
CA ASP A 31 -15.89 2.91 -0.86
C ASP A 31 -16.44 2.35 0.45
N ALA A 32 -17.64 2.76 0.84
CA ALA A 32 -18.26 2.35 2.09
C ALA A 32 -19.51 1.48 1.88
N GLY A 33 -19.62 0.45 2.71
CA GLY A 33 -20.79 -0.42 2.81
C GLY A 33 -21.07 -0.83 4.26
N ILE A 34 -22.23 -1.44 4.48
CA ILE A 34 -22.62 -2.00 5.78
C ILE A 34 -22.30 -3.49 5.79
N ILE A 35 -21.81 -3.99 6.92
CA ILE A 35 -21.65 -5.42 7.19
C ILE A 35 -22.10 -5.76 8.61
N ASN A 36 -22.68 -6.93 8.81
CA ASN A 36 -23.09 -7.42 10.14
C ASN A 36 -22.16 -8.56 10.59
N ILE A 37 -21.47 -8.38 11.71
CA ILE A 37 -20.57 -9.38 12.31
C ILE A 37 -21.09 -9.67 13.71
N GLN A 38 -21.38 -10.94 14.05
CA GLN A 38 -22.00 -11.32 15.34
C GLN A 38 -23.27 -10.53 15.69
N LYS A 39 -24.14 -10.25 14.71
CA LYS A 39 -25.34 -9.41 14.87
C LYS A 39 -25.08 -7.95 15.23
N GLN A 40 -23.81 -7.53 15.26
CA GLN A 40 -23.42 -6.14 15.39
C GLN A 40 -23.13 -5.55 14.01
N LYS A 41 -23.66 -4.35 13.78
CA LYS A 41 -23.45 -3.61 12.55
C LYS A 41 -22.11 -2.88 12.56
N TYR A 42 -21.40 -2.96 11.44
CA TYR A 42 -20.17 -2.23 11.16
C TYR A 42 -20.25 -1.54 9.80
N TYR A 43 -19.39 -0.55 9.61
CA TYR A 43 -19.15 0.12 8.34
C TYR A 43 -17.81 -0.37 7.80
N LEU A 44 -17.85 -1.02 6.64
CA LEU A 44 -16.67 -1.47 5.91
C LEU A 44 -16.30 -0.38 4.90
N LEU A 45 -15.14 0.23 5.08
CA LEU A 45 -14.54 1.16 4.14
C LEU A 45 -13.41 0.44 3.41
N VAL A 46 -13.34 0.57 2.09
CA VAL A 46 -12.28 -0.03 1.25
C VAL A 46 -11.63 1.06 0.41
N GLU A 47 -10.33 1.24 0.57
CA GLU A 47 -9.57 2.23 -0.20
C GLU A 47 -9.54 1.84 -1.69
N LYS A 48 -9.77 2.82 -2.56
CA LYS A 48 -10.04 2.61 -3.99
C LYS A 48 -8.90 1.91 -4.73
N ASP A 49 -7.67 2.34 -4.51
CA ASP A 49 -6.54 1.95 -5.36
C ASP A 49 -5.83 0.70 -4.82
N THR A 50 -5.69 0.61 -3.49
CA THR A 50 -5.01 -0.47 -2.76
C THR A 50 -5.92 -1.57 -2.26
N SER A 51 -7.24 -1.33 -2.23
CA SER A 51 -8.22 -2.26 -1.66
C SER A 51 -8.07 -2.47 -0.15
N PHE A 52 -7.42 -1.53 0.55
CA PHE A 52 -7.21 -1.61 1.99
C PHE A 52 -8.53 -1.47 2.75
N PRO A 53 -8.98 -2.49 3.52
CA PRO A 53 -10.23 -2.42 4.27
C PRO A 53 -10.01 -1.83 5.67
N ILE A 54 -10.98 -1.05 6.12
CA ILE A 54 -11.12 -0.56 7.49
C ILE A 54 -12.55 -0.78 7.95
N LEU A 55 -12.69 -1.39 9.12
CA LEU A 55 -13.96 -1.52 9.82
C LEU A 55 -14.12 -0.40 10.84
N LEU A 56 -15.32 0.17 10.89
CA LEU A 56 -15.71 1.18 11.87
C LEU A 56 -17.05 0.80 12.51
N THR A 57 -17.25 1.19 13.77
CA THR A 57 -18.57 1.10 14.43
C THR A 57 -19.47 2.30 14.10
N LYS A 58 -18.88 3.40 13.62
CA LYS A 58 -19.56 4.62 13.17
C LYS A 58 -18.74 5.32 12.09
N LEU A 59 -19.40 6.01 11.17
CA LEU A 59 -18.75 6.84 10.15
C LEU A 59 -18.25 8.16 10.78
N ASP A 60 -17.10 8.09 11.43
CA ASP A 60 -16.48 9.20 12.15
C ASP A 60 -15.01 9.38 11.74
N ALA A 61 -14.63 10.61 11.37
CA ALA A 61 -13.29 10.92 10.89
C ALA A 61 -12.20 10.65 11.93
N LYS A 62 -12.49 10.90 13.22
CA LYS A 62 -11.54 10.63 14.30
C LYS A 62 -11.30 9.13 14.44
N LEU A 63 -12.37 8.35 14.58
CA LEU A 63 -12.28 6.88 14.66
C LEU A 63 -11.53 6.29 13.45
N PHE A 64 -11.84 6.76 12.25
CA PHE A 64 -11.13 6.34 11.04
C PHE A 64 -9.64 6.65 11.10
N ASN A 65 -9.24 7.88 11.46
CA ASN A 65 -7.84 8.25 11.54
C ASN A 65 -7.08 7.38 12.55
N ASP A 66 -7.70 7.10 13.70
CA ASP A 66 -7.08 6.32 14.78
C ASP A 66 -6.88 4.85 14.34
N VAL A 67 -7.91 4.23 13.74
CA VAL A 67 -7.82 2.85 13.21
C VAL A 67 -6.84 2.76 12.03
N PHE A 68 -6.90 3.70 11.08
CA PHE A 68 -5.98 3.77 9.95
C PHE A 68 -4.53 3.90 10.42
N ALA A 69 -4.27 4.80 11.37
CA ALA A 69 -2.92 5.02 11.88
C ALA A 69 -2.37 3.79 12.62
N ASN A 70 -3.18 3.07 13.38
CA ASN A 70 -2.75 1.84 14.05
C ASN A 70 -2.48 0.73 13.04
N ALA A 71 -3.38 0.54 12.05
CA ALA A 71 -3.21 -0.49 11.03
C ALA A 71 -1.98 -0.25 10.13
N ILE A 72 -1.72 0.99 9.71
CA ILE A 72 -0.54 1.30 8.90
C ILE A 72 0.77 1.07 9.67
N LYS A 73 0.79 1.33 10.97
CA LYS A 73 1.98 1.10 11.80
C LYS A 73 2.28 -0.39 12.02
N SER A 74 1.31 -1.28 11.83
CA SER A 74 1.51 -2.73 11.94
C SER A 74 2.03 -3.40 10.67
N TYR A 75 2.17 -2.67 9.55
CA TYR A 75 2.66 -3.23 8.29
C TYR A 75 4.15 -2.97 8.10
N ASP A 76 4.96 -3.99 8.38
CA ASP A 76 6.43 -3.93 8.29
C ASP A 76 6.97 -3.82 6.86
N PHE A 77 6.16 -4.21 5.87
CA PHE A 77 6.49 -4.02 4.45
C PHE A 77 6.39 -2.56 3.98
N ILE A 78 5.90 -1.64 4.84
CA ILE A 78 5.92 -0.20 4.61
C ILE A 78 6.94 0.42 5.56
N LEU A 79 7.93 1.16 5.04
CA LEU A 79 8.91 1.76 5.93
C LEU A 79 8.32 2.78 6.90
N PHE A 80 8.89 2.88 8.10
CA PHE A 80 8.46 3.83 9.12
C PHE A 80 8.29 5.28 8.62
N LYS A 81 9.20 5.77 7.78
CA LYS A 81 9.09 7.12 7.19
C LYS A 81 7.92 7.22 6.19
N GLN A 82 7.66 6.17 5.42
CA GLN A 82 6.51 6.09 4.52
C GLN A 82 5.21 5.99 5.32
N GLN A 83 5.16 5.16 6.36
CA GLN A 83 4.03 5.07 7.29
C GLN A 83 3.66 6.45 7.85
N GLN A 84 4.63 7.23 8.33
CA GLN A 84 4.41 8.58 8.84
C GLN A 84 3.83 9.53 7.78
N LYS A 85 4.39 9.53 6.56
CA LYS A 85 3.90 10.36 5.45
C LYS A 85 2.47 9.97 5.06
N LEU A 86 2.20 8.67 4.95
CA LEU A 86 0.90 8.11 4.59
C LEU A 86 -0.17 8.48 5.64
N VAL A 87 0.11 8.25 6.93
CA VAL A 87 -0.80 8.64 8.03
C VAL A 87 -1.07 10.14 8.01
N SER A 88 -0.05 10.97 7.78
CA SER A 88 -0.23 12.42 7.70
C SER A 88 -1.06 12.85 6.48
N ALA A 89 -0.91 12.18 5.34
CA ALA A 89 -1.62 12.51 4.11
C ALA A 89 -3.11 12.15 4.18
N VAL A 90 -3.44 11.02 4.80
CA VAL A 90 -4.82 10.52 4.93
C VAL A 90 -5.59 11.22 6.06
N LYS A 91 -4.88 11.74 7.07
CA LYS A 91 -5.48 12.39 8.25
C LYS A 91 -6.48 13.46 7.85
N SER A 92 -7.75 13.27 8.22
CA SER A 92 -8.82 14.20 7.90
C SER A 92 -9.58 14.67 9.13
N LYS A 93 -10.00 15.94 9.14
CA LYS A 93 -10.89 16.47 10.19
C LYS A 93 -12.36 16.04 10.01
N GLN A 94 -12.75 15.73 8.78
CA GLN A 94 -14.14 15.38 8.43
C GLN A 94 -14.17 14.33 7.31
N MET A 95 -15.30 13.62 7.21
CA MET A 95 -15.63 12.77 6.06
C MET A 95 -16.53 13.56 5.11
N SER A 96 -16.36 13.37 3.81
CA SER A 96 -17.25 13.90 2.77
C SER A 96 -17.85 12.75 2.00
N PHE A 97 -19.16 12.74 1.86
CA PHE A 97 -19.91 11.61 1.33
C PHE A 97 -20.39 11.85 -0.10
N TYR A 98 -20.21 10.84 -0.95
CA TYR A 98 -20.48 10.88 -2.38
C TYR A 98 -21.37 9.70 -2.78
N ASP A 99 -22.60 9.99 -3.21
CA ASP A 99 -23.50 8.96 -3.73
C ASP A 99 -23.05 8.51 -5.13
N THR A 100 -22.82 7.21 -5.28
CA THR A 100 -22.42 6.56 -6.53
C THR A 100 -23.59 6.03 -7.34
N LYS A 101 -24.84 6.30 -6.92
CA LYS A 101 -26.08 5.86 -7.58
C LYS A 101 -26.12 4.35 -7.83
N SER A 102 -25.68 3.56 -6.85
CA SER A 102 -25.68 2.07 -6.83
C SER A 102 -24.48 1.37 -7.46
N GLN A 103 -23.43 2.08 -7.90
CA GLN A 103 -22.19 1.41 -8.31
C GLN A 103 -21.31 1.13 -7.09
N ALA A 104 -21.67 0.10 -6.32
CA ALA A 104 -20.78 -0.42 -5.30
C ALA A 104 -19.47 -0.88 -5.95
N SER A 105 -18.34 -0.55 -5.33
CA SER A 105 -17.04 -1.01 -5.79
C SER A 105 -16.99 -2.54 -5.79
N LEU A 106 -16.55 -3.13 -6.90
CA LEU A 106 -16.40 -4.59 -7.03
C LEU A 106 -15.56 -5.16 -5.89
N MET A 107 -14.57 -4.41 -5.42
CA MET A 107 -13.70 -4.85 -4.33
C MET A 107 -14.37 -4.77 -2.96
N LEU A 108 -15.17 -3.72 -2.71
CA LEU A 108 -15.98 -3.61 -1.50
C LEU A 108 -16.91 -4.82 -1.36
N GLU A 109 -17.63 -5.15 -2.44
CA GLU A 109 -18.55 -6.30 -2.48
C GLU A 109 -17.80 -7.63 -2.33
N LYS A 110 -16.63 -7.76 -2.96
CA LYS A 110 -15.78 -8.96 -2.83
C LYS A 110 -15.33 -9.17 -1.39
N ILE A 111 -14.84 -8.12 -0.73
CA ILE A 111 -14.40 -8.18 0.67
C ILE A 111 -15.60 -8.44 1.60
N ARG A 112 -16.74 -7.77 1.38
CA ARG A 112 -17.94 -7.99 2.19
C ARG A 112 -18.37 -9.45 2.12
N LYS A 113 -18.49 -10.00 0.92
CA LYS A 113 -18.88 -11.39 0.69
C LYS A 113 -17.87 -12.37 1.31
N LEU A 114 -16.57 -12.09 1.21
CA LEU A 114 -15.52 -12.91 1.83
C LEU A 114 -15.73 -13.06 3.35
N ILE A 115 -16.02 -11.95 4.05
CA ILE A 115 -16.27 -11.97 5.49
C ILE A 115 -17.59 -12.69 5.80
N GLU A 116 -18.64 -12.44 5.01
CA GLU A 116 -19.95 -13.08 5.18
C GLU A 116 -19.89 -14.61 5.00
N ASP A 117 -19.23 -15.08 3.95
CA ASP A 117 -19.08 -16.51 3.62
C ASP A 117 -18.16 -17.24 4.62
N ASN A 118 -17.25 -16.54 5.30
CA ASN A 118 -16.25 -17.11 6.22
C ASN A 118 -16.38 -16.59 7.66
N GLN A 119 -17.59 -16.26 8.14
CA GLN A 119 -17.78 -15.68 9.48
C GLN A 119 -17.15 -16.50 10.59
N SER A 120 -17.34 -17.83 10.61
CA SER A 120 -16.81 -18.67 11.69
C SER A 120 -15.28 -18.62 11.76
N GLU A 121 -14.60 -18.69 10.62
CA GLU A 121 -13.14 -18.58 10.56
C GLU A 121 -12.66 -17.18 10.93
N TYR A 122 -13.30 -16.15 10.38
CA TYR A 122 -13.00 -14.76 10.71
C TYR A 122 -13.11 -14.50 12.22
N LEU A 123 -14.16 -15.01 12.87
CA LEU A 123 -14.38 -14.86 14.31
C LEU A 123 -13.37 -15.63 15.17
N ASN A 124 -12.82 -16.74 14.67
CA ASN A 124 -11.74 -17.46 15.32
C ASN A 124 -10.42 -16.69 15.24
N LEU A 125 -10.15 -16.05 14.10
CA LEU A 125 -8.92 -15.26 13.90
C LEU A 125 -8.92 -13.98 14.77
N ILE A 126 -10.07 -13.37 15.00
CA ILE A 126 -10.20 -12.19 15.88
C ILE A 126 -10.49 -12.53 17.35
N ASP A 127 -10.35 -13.80 17.76
CA ASP A 127 -10.66 -14.25 19.13
C ASP A 127 -9.85 -13.47 20.18
N VAL A 128 -8.60 -13.14 19.85
CA VAL A 128 -7.67 -12.39 20.70
C VAL A 128 -8.14 -10.98 21.07
N VAL A 129 -9.09 -10.40 20.31
CA VAL A 129 -9.65 -9.06 20.57
C VAL A 129 -11.10 -9.07 21.07
N LYS A 130 -11.64 -10.25 21.45
CA LYS A 130 -13.01 -10.33 21.97
C LYS A 130 -13.20 -9.52 23.25
N ASP A 131 -12.21 -9.54 24.14
CA ASP A 131 -12.22 -8.86 25.45
C ASP A 131 -11.49 -7.50 25.45
N GLU A 132 -11.08 -7.00 24.28
CA GLU A 132 -10.32 -5.78 24.20
C GLU A 132 -11.20 -4.55 24.52
N LYS A 133 -10.82 -3.84 25.59
CA LYS A 133 -11.54 -2.62 26.02
C LYS A 133 -11.31 -1.44 25.08
N ASN A 134 -10.20 -1.44 24.34
CA ASN A 134 -9.90 -0.40 23.36
C ASN A 134 -10.56 -0.72 22.02
N MET A 135 -11.61 0.04 21.69
CA MET A 135 -12.33 -0.13 20.43
C MET A 135 -11.44 0.10 19.19
N VAL A 136 -10.43 0.97 19.28
CA VAL A 136 -9.52 1.25 18.15
C VAL A 136 -8.66 0.03 17.85
N ASP A 137 -8.08 -0.60 18.87
CA ASP A 137 -7.22 -1.77 18.72
C ASP A 137 -8.04 -2.96 18.18
N LYS A 138 -9.23 -3.18 18.75
CA LYS A 138 -10.19 -4.18 18.26
C LYS A 138 -10.51 -4.00 16.78
N LEU A 139 -10.89 -2.79 16.36
CA LEU A 139 -11.20 -2.49 14.95
C LEU A 139 -9.97 -2.62 14.05
N THR A 140 -8.78 -2.30 14.55
CA THR A 140 -7.52 -2.46 13.83
C THR A 140 -7.26 -3.93 13.52
N VAL A 141 -7.32 -4.80 14.52
CA VAL A 141 -7.13 -6.25 14.34
C VAL A 141 -8.21 -6.84 13.45
N MET A 142 -9.48 -6.46 13.66
CA MET A 142 -10.58 -6.89 12.79
C MET A 142 -10.32 -6.51 11.33
N SER A 143 -9.86 -5.30 11.06
CA SER A 143 -9.58 -4.82 9.69
C SER A 143 -8.41 -5.58 9.07
N ALA A 144 -7.31 -5.78 9.80
CA ALA A 144 -6.13 -6.48 9.31
C ALA A 144 -6.41 -7.97 9.02
N THR A 145 -7.26 -8.60 9.82
CA THR A 145 -7.60 -10.03 9.72
C THR A 145 -8.33 -10.38 8.43
N ILE A 146 -8.96 -9.41 7.76
CA ILE A 146 -9.67 -9.61 6.49
C ILE A 146 -8.74 -10.24 5.43
N PHE A 147 -7.46 -9.87 5.43
CA PHE A 147 -6.47 -10.40 4.47
C PHE A 147 -6.05 -11.84 4.75
N ALA A 148 -6.26 -12.34 5.97
CA ALA A 148 -5.96 -13.72 6.30
C ALA A 148 -7.01 -14.71 5.76
N LEU A 149 -8.23 -14.23 5.44
CA LEU A 149 -9.30 -15.06 4.89
C LEU A 149 -9.09 -15.50 3.44
N ASP A 150 -8.31 -14.73 2.66
CA ASP A 150 -8.01 -15.04 1.27
C ASP A 150 -6.61 -14.53 0.91
N SER A 151 -5.70 -15.47 0.67
CA SER A 151 -4.29 -15.18 0.38
C SER A 151 -4.11 -14.37 -0.90
N GLN A 152 -4.96 -14.52 -1.92
CA GLN A 152 -4.86 -13.74 -3.14
C GLN A 152 -5.27 -12.28 -2.91
N ILE A 153 -6.30 -12.03 -2.10
CA ILE A 153 -6.71 -10.68 -1.71
C ILE A 153 -5.61 -10.03 -0.86
N GLY A 154 -5.05 -10.75 0.11
CA GLY A 154 -3.93 -10.28 0.91
C GLY A 154 -2.70 -9.90 0.08
N GLN A 155 -2.27 -10.78 -0.84
CA GLN A 155 -1.13 -10.51 -1.72
C GLN A 155 -1.37 -9.35 -2.69
N ASN A 156 -2.59 -9.24 -3.23
CA ASN A 156 -2.96 -8.11 -4.08
C ASN A 156 -2.95 -6.79 -3.31
N PHE A 157 -3.41 -6.78 -2.05
CA PHE A 157 -3.30 -5.60 -1.19
C PHE A 157 -1.85 -5.21 -0.95
N ILE A 158 -1.01 -6.16 -0.49
CA ILE A 158 0.41 -5.89 -0.21
C ILE A 158 1.09 -5.29 -1.44
N SER A 159 0.93 -5.93 -2.60
CA SER A 159 1.52 -5.46 -3.85
C SER A 159 1.06 -4.06 -4.24
N LYS A 160 -0.24 -3.76 -4.15
CA LYS A 160 -0.77 -2.45 -4.53
C LYS A 160 -0.38 -1.37 -3.52
N MET A 161 -0.41 -1.71 -2.23
CA MET A 161 -0.06 -0.80 -1.14
C MET A 161 1.40 -0.37 -1.26
N ILE A 162 2.28 -1.32 -1.55
CA ILE A 162 3.69 -1.08 -1.90
C ILE A 162 3.79 -0.17 -3.13
N ASP A 163 3.22 -0.56 -4.28
CA ASP A 163 3.31 0.19 -5.53
C ASP A 163 2.87 1.66 -5.34
N GLU A 164 1.73 1.89 -4.66
CA GLU A 164 1.19 3.24 -4.45
C GLU A 164 1.99 4.04 -3.42
N VAL A 165 2.49 3.42 -2.33
CA VAL A 165 3.33 4.13 -1.35
C VAL A 165 4.68 4.50 -1.95
N SER A 166 5.29 3.61 -2.73
CA SER A 166 6.51 3.86 -3.49
C SER A 166 6.33 4.99 -4.51
N THR A 167 5.16 5.03 -5.15
CA THR A 167 4.80 6.08 -6.12
C THR A 167 4.67 7.45 -5.44
N TYR A 168 3.88 7.55 -4.36
CA TYR A 168 3.49 8.84 -3.77
C TYR A 168 4.42 9.31 -2.64
N PHE A 169 5.10 8.39 -1.96
CA PHE A 169 5.97 8.68 -0.82
C PHE A 169 7.36 8.03 -0.95
N PRO A 170 8.05 8.20 -2.10
CA PRO A 170 9.34 7.56 -2.33
C PRO A 170 10.38 7.91 -1.25
N ILE A 171 11.25 6.94 -0.94
CA ILE A 171 12.43 7.14 -0.11
C ILE A 171 13.66 7.18 -1.02
N LYS A 172 14.02 8.40 -1.42
CA LYS A 172 15.23 8.64 -2.21
C LYS A 172 16.51 8.36 -1.39
N PRO A 173 17.56 7.80 -2.00
CA PRO A 173 18.89 7.73 -1.41
C PRO A 173 19.34 9.10 -0.95
N GLN A 174 20.00 9.16 0.20
CA GLN A 174 20.74 10.37 0.55
C GLN A 174 21.87 10.56 -0.47
N LYS A 175 22.05 11.80 -0.93
CA LYS A 175 23.23 12.13 -1.74
C LYS A 175 24.48 11.72 -0.96
N PRO A 176 25.50 11.14 -1.61
CA PRO A 176 26.76 10.82 -0.96
C PRO A 176 27.27 12.06 -0.22
N ASN A 177 27.49 11.95 1.09
CA ASN A 177 28.10 13.02 1.86
C ASN A 177 29.64 12.88 1.77
N ARG A 178 30.36 13.99 1.94
CA ARG A 178 31.84 14.00 1.88
C ARG A 178 32.53 13.09 2.91
N ARG A 179 31.81 12.60 3.95
CA ARG A 179 32.37 11.75 5.01
C ARG A 179 32.37 10.27 4.64
N TYR A 180 31.42 9.81 3.82
CA TYR A 180 31.37 8.44 3.33
C TYR A 180 32.00 8.37 1.93
N LYS A 181 33.32 8.22 1.88
CA LYS A 181 34.07 7.91 0.65
C LYS A 181 33.76 6.48 0.19
N TYR A 182 32.59 6.23 -0.37
CA TYR A 182 32.31 4.99 -1.12
C TYR A 182 32.51 5.18 -2.63
N VAL A 183 33.21 6.24 -3.06
CA VAL A 183 33.32 6.62 -4.48
C VAL A 183 34.75 6.46 -4.99
N ASP A 184 35.35 5.30 -4.76
CA ASP A 184 36.54 4.89 -5.54
C ASP A 184 36.14 3.97 -6.72
N LEU A 185 34.88 3.52 -6.76
CA LEU A 185 34.35 2.69 -7.84
C LEU A 185 33.62 3.55 -8.87
N VAL A 186 34.27 3.77 -10.01
CA VAL A 186 33.66 4.42 -11.17
C VAL A 186 32.48 3.56 -11.67
N PRO A 187 31.25 4.11 -11.79
CA PRO A 187 30.11 3.37 -12.32
C PRO A 187 30.35 2.89 -13.75
N LYS A 188 30.03 1.63 -14.04
CA LYS A 188 30.05 1.00 -15.37
C LYS A 188 28.64 0.89 -15.98
N PHE A 189 27.70 1.60 -15.39
CA PHE A 189 26.30 1.71 -15.79
C PHE A 189 25.95 3.20 -15.94
N GLU A 190 24.91 3.49 -16.71
CA GLU A 190 24.38 4.84 -16.94
C GLU A 190 23.76 5.41 -15.66
N ASP A 191 23.86 6.72 -15.49
CA ASP A 191 23.18 7.43 -14.41
C ASP A 191 21.65 7.25 -14.53
N PHE A 192 21.02 6.82 -13.44
CA PHE A 192 19.57 6.62 -13.38
C PHE A 192 18.77 7.90 -13.59
N SER A 193 19.38 9.09 -13.42
CA SER A 193 18.77 10.37 -13.78
C SER A 193 18.34 10.43 -15.25
N ASN A 194 18.98 9.68 -16.14
CA ASN A 194 18.59 9.57 -17.55
C ASN A 194 17.21 8.92 -17.76
N PHE A 195 16.74 8.15 -16.79
CA PHE A 195 15.45 7.45 -16.82
C PHE A 195 14.36 8.15 -16.01
N GLU A 196 14.67 9.22 -15.26
CA GLU A 196 13.74 9.88 -14.32
C GLU A 196 12.43 10.32 -14.98
N LYS A 197 12.49 10.77 -16.25
CA LYS A 197 11.27 11.16 -17.01
C LYS A 197 10.31 10.01 -17.32
N TYR A 198 10.69 8.76 -17.06
CA TYR A 198 9.86 7.57 -17.25
C TYR A 198 9.33 7.01 -15.95
N GLU A 199 9.74 7.57 -14.81
CA GLU A 199 9.31 7.14 -13.50
C GLU A 199 7.78 7.22 -13.34
N ASN A 200 7.23 6.21 -12.66
CA ASN A 200 5.79 6.00 -12.45
C ASN A 200 4.96 5.82 -13.74
N LYS A 201 5.58 5.82 -14.93
CA LYS A 201 4.88 5.49 -16.17
C LYS A 201 4.60 3.99 -16.24
N PRO A 202 3.48 3.57 -16.86
CA PRO A 202 3.19 2.16 -17.05
C PRO A 202 4.30 1.45 -17.82
N VAL A 203 4.64 0.23 -17.42
CA VAL A 203 5.59 -0.64 -18.15
C VAL A 203 5.05 -0.95 -19.56
N LYS A 204 3.75 -1.22 -19.65
CA LYS A 204 3.04 -1.40 -20.93
C LYS A 204 3.05 -0.09 -21.72
N GLY A 205 3.48 -0.16 -22.98
CA GLY A 205 3.69 1.00 -23.86
C GLY A 205 5.05 1.69 -23.68
N ASN A 206 5.88 1.22 -22.74
CA ASN A 206 7.24 1.71 -22.49
C ASN A 206 8.28 0.58 -22.61
N GLU A 207 8.00 -0.47 -23.39
CA GLU A 207 8.80 -1.70 -23.45
C GLU A 207 10.25 -1.43 -23.85
N LYS A 208 10.48 -0.51 -24.80
CA LYS A 208 11.83 -0.15 -25.25
C LYS A 208 12.66 0.50 -24.15
N ILE A 209 12.05 1.36 -23.32
CA ILE A 209 12.79 2.00 -22.23
C ILE A 209 12.98 1.02 -21.07
N VAL A 210 12.00 0.16 -20.81
CA VAL A 210 12.11 -0.92 -19.82
C VAL A 210 13.26 -1.85 -20.16
N ALA A 211 13.43 -2.23 -21.43
CA ALA A 211 14.57 -3.05 -21.87
C ALA A 211 15.91 -2.35 -21.59
N LYS A 212 16.03 -1.05 -21.90
CA LYS A 212 17.24 -0.27 -21.59
C LYS A 212 17.52 -0.17 -20.08
N ILE A 213 16.49 -0.01 -19.27
CA ILE A 213 16.63 0.00 -17.81
C ILE A 213 17.13 -1.35 -17.32
N LYS A 214 16.58 -2.47 -17.83
CA LYS A 214 17.05 -3.83 -17.50
C LYS A 214 18.50 -4.07 -17.91
N GLU A 215 18.90 -3.61 -19.10
CA GLU A 215 20.30 -3.65 -19.54
C GLU A 215 21.22 -2.84 -18.60
N ASN A 216 20.76 -1.67 -18.14
CA ASN A 216 21.51 -0.83 -17.21
C ASN A 216 21.62 -1.47 -15.82
N ASN A 217 20.52 -2.05 -15.32
CA ASN A 217 20.47 -2.81 -14.07
C ASN A 217 21.44 -3.99 -14.12
N GLN A 218 21.52 -4.72 -15.24
CA GLN A 218 22.47 -5.83 -15.38
C GLN A 218 23.91 -5.37 -15.23
N LYS A 219 24.30 -4.23 -15.83
CA LYS A 219 25.64 -3.65 -15.65
C LYS A 219 25.94 -3.30 -14.19
N LEU A 220 24.94 -2.79 -13.46
CA LEU A 220 25.04 -2.52 -12.03
C LEU A 220 25.25 -3.80 -11.21
N ILE A 221 24.46 -4.85 -11.51
CA ILE A 221 24.56 -6.16 -10.86
C ILE A 221 25.94 -6.78 -11.13
N ASP A 222 26.39 -6.81 -12.38
CA ASP A 222 27.69 -7.35 -12.79
C ASP A 222 28.86 -6.61 -12.13
N GLN A 223 28.72 -5.29 -11.93
CA GLN A 223 29.71 -4.51 -11.21
C GLN A 223 29.68 -4.85 -9.72
N TYR A 224 28.52 -4.94 -9.09
CA TYR A 224 28.37 -5.27 -7.67
C TYR A 224 28.90 -6.68 -7.35
N ALA A 225 28.53 -7.68 -8.16
CA ALA A 225 28.93 -9.08 -8.00
C ALA A 225 30.46 -9.29 -8.01
N LYS A 226 31.22 -8.40 -8.67
CA LYS A 226 32.70 -8.46 -8.67
C LYS A 226 33.34 -8.06 -7.33
N TYR A 227 32.61 -7.34 -6.48
CA TYR A 227 33.13 -6.80 -5.23
C TYR A 227 32.48 -7.38 -3.98
N VAL A 228 31.41 -8.18 -4.11
CA VAL A 228 30.85 -8.94 -3.00
C VAL A 228 31.70 -10.19 -2.79
N PRO A 229 32.32 -10.39 -1.60
CA PRO A 229 32.97 -11.65 -1.28
C PRO A 229 31.97 -12.80 -1.44
N ALA A 230 32.34 -13.85 -2.17
CA ALA A 230 31.53 -15.05 -2.26
C ALA A 230 31.28 -15.59 -0.84
N GLY A 231 30.06 -15.45 -0.35
CA GLY A 231 29.61 -16.02 0.92
C GLY A 231 29.52 -15.05 2.08
N ILE A 232 28.32 -14.48 2.25
CA ILE A 232 27.75 -14.26 3.58
C ILE A 232 26.40 -14.99 3.60
N GLY A 233 26.42 -16.29 3.94
CA GLY A 233 25.21 -17.11 4.17
C GLY A 233 24.41 -17.54 2.93
N TYR A 234 23.17 -18.00 3.18
CA TYR A 234 22.17 -18.54 2.22
C TYR A 234 21.65 -17.52 1.17
N ILE A 235 22.18 -16.30 1.16
CA ILE A 235 21.73 -15.21 0.29
C ILE A 235 22.55 -15.28 -0.99
N GLN A 236 21.88 -15.45 -2.14
CA GLN A 236 22.46 -15.45 -3.49
C GLN A 236 22.19 -14.08 -4.14
N PRO A 237 23.11 -13.09 -4.02
CA PRO A 237 22.86 -11.72 -4.48
C PRO A 237 22.66 -11.64 -6.00
N ASP A 238 23.25 -12.57 -6.73
CA ASP A 238 23.10 -12.79 -8.17
C ASP A 238 21.67 -13.21 -8.56
N GLN A 239 20.88 -13.78 -7.65
CA GLN A 239 19.46 -14.07 -7.86
C GLN A 239 18.56 -12.96 -7.34
N MET A 240 18.84 -12.43 -6.14
CA MET A 240 17.97 -11.43 -5.50
C MET A 240 18.00 -10.06 -6.19
N LEU A 241 19.15 -9.63 -6.71
CA LEU A 241 19.25 -8.31 -7.36
C LEU A 241 18.50 -8.24 -8.69
N PRO A 242 18.57 -9.23 -9.61
CA PRO A 242 17.68 -9.26 -10.76
C PRO A 242 16.20 -9.27 -10.37
N ASP A 243 15.82 -10.07 -9.38
CA ASP A 243 14.42 -10.14 -8.89
C ASP A 243 13.92 -8.78 -8.42
N TYR A 244 14.69 -8.11 -7.58
CA TYR A 244 14.36 -6.77 -7.11
C TYR A 244 14.35 -5.72 -8.25
N LEU A 245 15.46 -5.62 -9.00
CA LEU A 245 15.65 -4.53 -9.95
C LEU A 245 14.82 -4.68 -11.23
N ASN A 246 14.59 -5.90 -11.70
CA ASN A 246 14.01 -6.15 -13.03
C ASN A 246 12.60 -6.71 -13.00
N TYR A 247 12.20 -7.40 -11.92
CA TYR A 247 10.86 -7.96 -11.79
C TYR A 247 9.99 -7.12 -10.85
N TYR A 248 10.51 -6.77 -9.68
CA TYR A 248 9.76 -5.98 -8.70
C TYR A 248 9.64 -4.51 -9.12
N LEU A 249 10.75 -3.78 -9.30
CA LEU A 249 10.71 -2.35 -9.64
C LEU A 249 10.10 -2.04 -11.03
N LEU A 250 10.00 -3.05 -11.90
CA LEU A 250 9.49 -2.91 -13.27
C LEU A 250 8.26 -3.79 -13.54
N ARG A 251 7.46 -4.08 -12.50
CA ARG A 251 6.27 -4.93 -12.61
C ARG A 251 5.12 -4.25 -13.36
N ASN A 252 4.64 -3.13 -12.81
CA ASN A 252 3.43 -2.43 -13.29
C ASN A 252 3.77 -1.03 -13.81
N LYS A 253 4.47 -0.27 -12.97
CA LYS A 253 5.03 1.06 -13.28
C LYS A 253 6.55 0.97 -13.26
N ILE A 254 7.21 1.92 -13.91
CA ILE A 254 8.66 2.03 -13.90
C ILE A 254 9.07 2.70 -12.58
N HIS A 255 9.64 1.92 -11.66
CA HIS A 255 10.35 2.41 -10.50
C HIS A 255 11.86 2.28 -10.71
N LEU A 256 12.62 3.24 -10.16
CA LEU A 256 14.08 3.26 -10.26
C LEU A 256 14.69 3.00 -8.87
N VAL A 257 15.83 2.31 -8.84
CA VAL A 257 16.58 2.01 -7.60
C VAL A 257 16.97 3.27 -6.81
N THR A 258 17.05 4.41 -7.49
CA THR A 258 17.35 5.72 -6.90
C THR A 258 16.12 6.44 -6.33
N ASN A 259 14.93 5.84 -6.36
CA ASN A 259 13.72 6.49 -5.87
C ASN A 259 13.06 5.77 -4.71
N ASP A 260 13.21 4.44 -4.62
CA ASP A 260 12.76 3.69 -3.46
C ASP A 260 13.83 2.71 -2.98
N LEU A 261 14.54 3.11 -1.91
CA LEU A 261 15.38 2.21 -1.12
C LEU A 261 14.57 1.51 -0.02
N GLY A 262 13.24 1.63 -0.04
CA GLY A 262 12.41 1.29 1.09
C GLY A 262 12.59 -0.14 1.56
N GLU A 263 12.56 -1.09 0.63
CA GLU A 263 12.71 -2.51 0.94
C GLU A 263 14.17 -2.96 1.09
N ALA A 264 15.15 -2.20 0.58
CA ALA A 264 16.58 -2.54 0.70
C ALA A 264 17.12 -2.41 2.14
N ILE A 265 16.32 -1.84 3.05
CA ILE A 265 16.69 -1.59 4.47
C ILE A 265 15.85 -2.47 5.42
N SER A 266 14.98 -3.35 4.89
CA SER A 266 14.00 -4.10 5.68
C SER A 266 14.42 -5.52 6.08
N TYR A 267 15.68 -5.92 5.88
CA TYR A 267 16.24 -7.19 6.35
C TYR A 267 17.65 -7.02 6.90
#